data_AF-A0A086PQX6-F1
#
_entry.id   AF-A0A086PQX6-F1
#
_cell.length_a   1.000
_cell.length_b   1.000
_cell.length_c   1.000
_cell.angle_alpha   90.00
_cell.angle_beta   90.00
_cell.angle_gamma   90.00
#
_symmetry.space_group_name_H-M   'P 1'
#
loop_
_entity.id
_entity.type
_entity.pdbx_description
1 polymer ?
#
loop_
_entity_poly.entity_id
_entity_poly.type
_entity_poly.pdbx_seq_one_letter_code
_entity_poly.pdbx_strand_id
1 'polypeptide(L)'
;IRLHERAAEKTYGICRKRDFSGIVRVMNSKVPPYMQKDVSYLIGMLFQRYQYTRDWTNFATCIQSYLIGRYSEPFGGAWNVVAQEGAFFLSRLWTKHSRFLRVEIDFPALAEQASSEPCPGCPTPVLTVVCFEACAPDRP
;
A
#
# COMPACT_ATOMS: atom_id res chain seq x y z
N ILE A 1 -14.70 18.03 -8.83
CA ILE A 1 -13.87 16.82 -8.60
C ILE A 1 -12.57 16.83 -9.43
N ARG A 2 -12.61 17.07 -10.76
CA ARG A 2 -11.42 17.03 -11.65
C ARG A 2 -10.26 18.04 -11.42
N LEU A 3 -10.47 19.14 -10.70
CA LEU A 3 -9.43 20.18 -10.52
C LEU A 3 -8.46 19.86 -9.38
N HIS A 4 -8.97 19.30 -8.27
CA HIS A 4 -8.15 18.87 -7.14
C HIS A 4 -7.30 17.64 -7.47
N GLU A 5 -7.83 16.71 -8.29
CA GLU A 5 -7.09 15.55 -8.79
C GLU A 5 -5.92 15.97 -9.68
N ARG A 6 -6.15 16.89 -10.63
CA ARG A 6 -5.09 17.44 -11.50
C ARG A 6 -4.04 18.24 -10.73
N ALA A 7 -4.45 19.02 -9.74
CA ALA A 7 -3.53 19.78 -8.89
C ALA A 7 -2.68 18.86 -8.00
N ALA A 8 -3.29 17.79 -7.46
CA ALA A 8 -2.57 16.73 -6.76
C ALA A 8 -1.55 16.09 -7.69
N GLU A 9 -1.95 15.61 -8.88
CA GLU A 9 -1.06 14.98 -9.87
C GLU A 9 0.13 15.88 -10.30
N LYS A 10 -0.09 17.19 -10.44
CA LYS A 10 0.96 18.13 -10.84
C LYS A 10 1.97 18.40 -9.72
N THR A 11 1.52 18.37 -8.47
CA THR A 11 2.37 18.53 -7.28
C THR A 11 3.06 17.22 -6.88
N TYR A 12 2.48 16.09 -7.31
CA TYR A 12 2.89 14.71 -7.03
C TYR A 12 4.34 14.39 -7.40
N GLY A 13 4.81 14.92 -8.54
CA GLY A 13 6.17 14.68 -9.03
C GLY A 13 7.23 15.56 -8.38
N ILE A 14 6.86 16.71 -7.80
CA ILE A 14 7.83 17.73 -7.34
C ILE A 14 8.32 17.44 -5.92
N CYS A 15 7.47 16.84 -5.07
CA CYS A 15 7.80 16.63 -3.65
C CYS A 15 8.44 15.27 -3.34
N ARG A 16 8.58 14.37 -4.32
CA ARG A 16 9.08 13.00 -4.11
C ARG A 16 10.54 12.89 -4.50
N LYS A 17 11.40 12.77 -3.49
CA LYS A 17 12.86 12.67 -3.66
C LYS A 17 13.36 11.25 -3.96
N ARG A 18 12.51 10.21 -3.78
CA ARG A 18 12.86 8.80 -3.92
C ARG A 18 11.84 8.06 -4.78
N ASP A 19 12.31 7.15 -5.62
CA ASP A 19 11.45 6.23 -6.36
C ASP A 19 11.35 4.89 -5.60
N PHE A 20 10.13 4.39 -5.49
CA PHE A 20 9.80 3.10 -4.85
C PHE A 20 9.13 2.13 -5.84
N SER A 21 8.99 2.50 -7.11
CA SER A 21 8.29 1.71 -8.14
C SER A 21 8.90 0.32 -8.36
N GLY A 22 10.20 0.16 -8.14
CA GLY A 22 10.91 -1.13 -8.21
C GLY A 22 10.89 -1.96 -6.93
N ILE A 23 10.36 -1.43 -5.82
CA ILE A 23 10.32 -2.09 -4.51
C ILE A 23 8.87 -2.42 -4.12
N VAL A 24 7.95 -1.49 -4.37
CA VAL A 24 6.52 -1.63 -4.07
C VAL A 24 5.78 -2.00 -5.36
N ARG A 25 5.43 -3.28 -5.49
CA ARG A 25 4.69 -3.82 -6.63
C ARG A 25 3.19 -3.76 -6.37
N VAL A 26 2.44 -3.06 -7.21
CA VAL A 26 0.98 -3.05 -7.14
C VAL A 26 0.44 -4.32 -7.79
N MET A 27 -0.28 -5.14 -7.03
CA MET A 27 -0.85 -6.40 -7.51
C MET A 27 -2.29 -6.23 -8.00
N ASN A 28 -3.10 -5.50 -7.24
CA ASN A 28 -4.51 -5.26 -7.54
C ASN A 28 -4.93 -3.87 -7.06
N SER A 29 -5.67 -3.11 -7.87
CA SER A 29 -6.14 -1.76 -7.51
C SER A 29 -7.52 -1.45 -8.09
N LYS A 30 -8.43 -0.97 -7.23
CA LYS A 30 -9.71 -0.32 -7.59
C LYS A 30 -9.73 1.17 -7.22
N VAL A 31 -8.62 1.69 -6.70
CA VAL A 31 -8.50 3.12 -6.39
C VAL A 31 -8.07 3.91 -7.62
N PRO A 32 -8.37 5.22 -7.71
CA PRO A 32 -7.90 6.04 -8.81
C PRO A 32 -6.36 6.06 -8.94
N PRO A 33 -5.80 6.25 -10.14
CA PRO A 33 -4.34 6.20 -10.37
C PRO A 33 -3.52 7.16 -9.49
N TYR A 34 -4.03 8.36 -9.23
CA TYR A 34 -3.36 9.32 -8.35
C TYR A 34 -3.24 8.78 -6.91
N MET A 35 -4.29 8.13 -6.41
CA MET A 35 -4.33 7.55 -5.07
C MET A 35 -3.44 6.32 -4.98
N GLN A 36 -3.45 5.47 -6.01
CA GLN A 36 -2.54 4.33 -6.10
C GLN A 36 -1.07 4.80 -6.01
N LYS A 37 -0.69 5.80 -6.81
CA LYS A 37 0.66 6.39 -6.75
C LYS A 37 0.94 7.00 -5.37
N ASP A 38 -0.07 7.63 -4.78
CA ASP A 38 0.05 8.25 -3.46
C ASP A 38 0.46 7.24 -2.39
N VAL A 39 -0.44 6.30 -2.18
CA VAL A 39 -0.38 5.31 -1.12
C VAL A 39 0.83 4.39 -1.32
N SER A 40 1.17 3.99 -2.56
CA SER A 40 2.32 3.10 -2.82
C SER A 40 3.66 3.72 -2.38
N TYR A 41 3.84 5.03 -2.56
CA TYR A 41 5.06 5.70 -2.09
C TYR A 41 5.06 5.96 -0.60
N LEU A 42 3.91 6.29 0.01
CA LEU A 42 3.82 6.34 1.47
C LEU A 42 4.23 4.99 2.06
N ILE A 43 3.73 3.90 1.48
CA ILE A 43 4.08 2.54 1.85
C ILE A 43 5.60 2.31 1.72
N GLY A 44 6.22 2.72 0.61
CA GLY A 44 7.67 2.61 0.44
C GLY A 44 8.47 3.41 1.48
N MET A 45 8.05 4.64 1.77
CA MET A 45 8.66 5.49 2.81
C MET A 45 8.55 4.88 4.21
N LEU A 46 7.37 4.36 4.58
CA LEU A 46 7.16 3.72 5.86
C LEU A 46 7.92 2.38 5.93
N PHE A 47 7.98 1.63 4.83
CA PHE A 47 8.71 0.36 4.81
C PHE A 47 10.18 0.58 5.12
N GLN A 48 10.82 1.60 4.55
CA GLN A 48 12.21 1.94 4.88
C GLN A 48 12.44 2.22 6.37
N ARG A 49 11.43 2.79 7.05
CA ARG A 49 11.49 3.09 8.48
C ARG A 49 11.25 1.86 9.36
N TYR A 50 10.33 0.98 8.97
CA TYR A 50 9.86 -0.13 9.79
C TYR A 50 10.49 -1.49 9.44
N GLN A 51 11.21 -1.61 8.32
CA GLN A 51 11.77 -2.89 7.84
C GLN A 51 12.71 -3.58 8.85
N TYR A 52 13.45 -2.80 9.65
CA TYR A 52 14.39 -3.35 10.63
C TYR A 52 13.72 -3.80 11.92
N THR A 53 12.71 -3.05 12.39
CA THR A 53 11.98 -3.38 13.62
C THR A 53 10.89 -4.41 13.38
N ARG A 54 10.45 -4.59 12.12
CA ARG A 54 9.34 -5.46 11.71
C ARG A 54 8.03 -5.17 12.47
N ASP A 55 7.86 -3.93 12.90
CA ASP A 55 6.67 -3.47 13.59
C ASP A 55 5.56 -3.12 12.58
N TRP A 56 4.94 -4.18 12.06
CA TRP A 56 3.91 -4.08 11.03
C TRP A 56 2.58 -3.51 11.53
N THR A 57 2.34 -3.58 12.84
CA THR A 57 1.14 -3.01 13.48
C THR A 57 1.18 -1.49 13.43
N ASN A 58 2.29 -0.87 13.87
CA ASN A 58 2.42 0.59 13.78
C ASN A 58 2.53 1.05 12.33
N PHE A 59 3.23 0.29 11.47
CA PHE A 59 3.28 0.54 10.03
C PHE A 59 1.87 0.61 9.41
N ALA A 60 1.02 -0.39 9.65
CA ALA A 60 -0.35 -0.42 9.14
C ALA A 60 -1.20 0.72 9.71
N THR A 61 -1.05 1.03 11.00
CA THR A 61 -1.76 2.12 11.68
C THR A 61 -1.41 3.49 11.07
N CYS A 62 -0.14 3.73 10.71
CA CYS A 62 0.28 4.96 10.04
C CYS A 62 -0.35 5.09 8.65
N ILE A 63 -0.40 4.01 7.87
CA ILE A 63 -1.05 3.99 6.55
C ILE A 63 -2.55 4.27 6.72
N GLN A 64 -3.20 3.58 7.66
CA GLN A 64 -4.63 3.75 7.92
C GLN A 64 -4.95 5.20 8.31
N SER A 65 -4.18 5.79 9.22
CA SER A 65 -4.34 7.19 9.64
C SER A 65 -4.20 8.15 8.46
N TYR A 66 -3.25 7.90 7.57
CA TYR A 66 -3.08 8.71 6.35
C TYR A 66 -4.28 8.59 5.41
N LEU A 67 -4.76 7.38 5.16
CA LEU A 67 -5.93 7.12 4.32
C LEU A 67 -7.17 7.81 4.90
N ILE A 68 -7.35 7.74 6.23
CA ILE A 68 -8.45 8.41 6.92
C ILE A 68 -8.33 9.94 6.74
N GLY A 69 -7.16 10.53 7.00
CA GLY A 69 -6.99 11.98 6.94
C GLY A 69 -7.10 12.57 5.53
N ARG A 70 -6.82 11.79 4.49
CA ARG A 70 -6.72 12.30 3.10
C ARG A 70 -7.85 11.86 2.18
N TYR A 71 -8.42 10.67 2.41
CA TYR A 71 -9.35 10.02 1.49
C TYR A 71 -10.65 9.55 2.14
N SER A 72 -10.89 9.90 3.42
CA SER A 72 -12.23 9.72 3.98
C SER A 72 -13.21 10.65 3.29
N GLU A 73 -14.34 10.09 2.91
CA GLU A 73 -15.48 10.86 2.43
C GLU A 73 -16.52 10.94 3.55
N PRO A 74 -17.32 12.02 3.62
CA PRO A 74 -18.35 12.18 4.66
C PRO A 74 -19.34 11.00 4.75
N PHE A 75 -19.54 10.30 3.63
CA PHE A 75 -20.43 9.15 3.50
C PHE A 75 -19.68 7.85 3.13
N GLY A 76 -18.34 7.88 3.19
CA GLY A 76 -17.49 6.73 2.94
C GLY A 76 -17.45 5.77 4.13
N GLY A 77 -17.01 4.54 3.89
CA GLY A 77 -16.73 3.58 4.94
C GLY A 77 -15.38 3.83 5.61
N ALA A 78 -15.13 3.14 6.72
CA ALA A 78 -13.85 3.23 7.42
C ALA A 78 -12.74 2.57 6.59
N TRP A 79 -11.59 3.24 6.47
CA TRP A 79 -10.39 2.65 5.87
C TRP A 79 -9.79 1.60 6.80
N ASN A 80 -9.37 0.48 6.22
CA ASN A 80 -8.70 -0.63 6.89
C ASN A 80 -7.40 -0.95 6.17
N VAL A 81 -6.38 -1.32 6.94
CA VAL A 81 -5.07 -1.71 6.42
C VAL A 81 -4.61 -2.99 7.10
N VAL A 82 -4.18 -3.96 6.30
CA VAL A 82 -3.56 -5.19 6.76
C VAL A 82 -2.16 -5.24 6.17
N ALA A 83 -1.14 -5.44 7.01
CA ALA A 83 0.23 -5.67 6.59
C ALA A 83 0.71 -6.98 7.21
N GLN A 84 1.11 -7.93 6.37
CA GLN A 84 1.58 -9.24 6.83
C GLN A 84 2.65 -9.77 5.90
N GLU A 85 3.63 -10.43 6.49
CA GLU A 85 4.71 -11.11 5.78
C GLU A 85 4.22 -12.40 5.13
N GLY A 86 4.76 -12.67 3.95
CA GLY A 86 4.29 -13.71 3.04
C GLY A 86 3.30 -13.17 2.02
N ALA A 87 3.20 -13.92 0.91
CA ALA A 87 2.16 -13.69 -0.07
C ALA A 87 0.85 -14.32 0.43
N PHE A 88 -0.20 -13.52 0.57
CA PHE A 88 -1.53 -14.02 0.87
C PHE A 88 -2.58 -13.38 -0.04
N PHE A 89 -3.62 -14.14 -0.35
CA PHE A 89 -4.68 -13.73 -1.26
C PHE A 89 -6.02 -13.63 -0.55
N LEU A 90 -6.54 -12.41 -0.39
CA LEU A 90 -7.89 -12.16 0.13
C LEU A 90 -8.87 -11.91 -1.03
N SER A 91 -9.21 -12.98 -1.75
CA SER A 91 -10.12 -12.97 -2.91
C SER A 91 -11.46 -12.28 -2.63
N ARG A 92 -11.98 -12.42 -1.42
CA ARG A 92 -13.27 -11.88 -0.99
C ARG A 92 -13.26 -10.40 -0.66
N LEU A 93 -12.11 -9.83 -0.27
CA LEU A 93 -12.04 -8.39 0.02
C LEU A 93 -12.03 -7.59 -1.27
N TRP A 94 -11.24 -8.01 -2.26
CA TRP A 94 -11.21 -7.36 -3.58
C TRP A 94 -12.60 -7.18 -4.18
N THR A 95 -13.43 -8.23 -4.14
CA THR A 95 -14.75 -8.24 -4.78
C THR A 95 -15.77 -7.35 -4.07
N LYS A 96 -15.69 -7.23 -2.74
CA LYS A 96 -16.68 -6.51 -1.94
C LYS A 96 -16.43 -5.00 -1.82
N HIS A 97 -15.19 -4.54 -1.95
CA HIS A 97 -14.85 -3.15 -1.68
C HIS A 97 -14.68 -2.32 -2.97
N SER A 98 -15.31 -1.15 -3.00
CA SER A 98 -15.23 -0.20 -4.13
C SER A 98 -13.87 0.48 -4.20
N ARG A 99 -13.22 0.72 -3.05
CA ARG A 99 -11.86 1.24 -2.96
C ARG A 99 -10.96 0.20 -2.30
N PHE A 100 -10.03 -0.33 -3.09
CA PHE A 100 -9.12 -1.40 -2.69
C PHE A 100 -7.76 -1.18 -3.34
N LEU A 101 -6.68 -1.44 -2.61
CA LEU A 101 -5.33 -1.47 -3.10
C LEU A 101 -4.56 -2.61 -2.41
N ARG A 102 -3.95 -3.50 -3.19
CA ARG A 102 -2.99 -4.49 -2.71
C ARG A 102 -1.64 -4.20 -3.33
N VAL A 103 -0.63 -4.14 -2.48
CA VAL A 103 0.76 -4.05 -2.87
C VAL A 103 1.58 -5.14 -2.19
N GLU A 104 2.64 -5.54 -2.88
CA GLU A 104 3.67 -6.44 -2.37
C GLU A 104 4.99 -5.68 -2.35
N ILE A 105 5.77 -5.91 -1.29
CA ILE A 105 7.08 -5.28 -1.12
C ILE A 105 8.11 -6.38 -0.97
N ASP A 106 9.08 -6.40 -1.87
CA ASP A 106 10.22 -7.33 -1.77
C ASP A 106 11.21 -6.78 -0.74
N PHE A 107 11.69 -7.61 0.19
CA PHE A 107 12.66 -7.18 1.21
C PHE A 107 14.07 -7.07 0.60
N PRO A 108 14.61 -5.86 0.36
CA PRO A 108 15.92 -5.72 -0.30
C PRO A 108 17.06 -6.18 0.62
N ALA A 109 16.93 -5.92 1.92
CA ALA A 109 17.94 -6.25 2.92
C ALA A 109 18.21 -7.76 3.08
N LEU A 110 17.23 -8.60 2.72
CA LEU A 110 17.39 -10.07 2.72
C LEU A 110 17.91 -10.59 1.37
N ALA A 111 17.75 -9.83 0.29
CA ALA A 111 18.31 -10.15 -1.02
C ALA A 111 19.84 -9.94 -1.06
N GLU A 112 20.37 -8.91 -0.37
CA GLU A 112 21.82 -8.64 -0.31
C GLU A 112 22.57 -9.58 0.67
N GLN A 113 21.91 -10.04 1.74
CA GLN A 113 22.47 -11.08 2.63
C GLN A 113 22.50 -12.48 1.99
N ALA A 114 21.72 -12.71 0.93
CA ALA A 114 21.72 -13.95 0.14
C ALA A 114 22.81 -13.95 -0.95
N SER A 115 23.96 -13.30 -0.71
CA SER A 115 25.12 -13.27 -1.60
C SER A 115 25.90 -14.59 -1.70
N SER A 116 25.35 -15.69 -1.16
CA SER A 116 25.77 -17.06 -1.46
C SER A 116 24.70 -17.74 -2.31
N GLU A 117 24.83 -17.58 -3.63
CA GLU A 117 23.99 -18.15 -4.70
C GLU A 117 22.48 -17.88 -4.62
N PRO A 118 21.85 -17.29 -5.66
CA PRO A 118 20.40 -17.18 -5.73
C PRO A 118 19.80 -18.59 -5.81
N CYS A 119 19.33 -19.10 -4.68
CA CYS A 119 18.59 -20.35 -4.61
C CYS A 119 17.27 -20.14 -5.38
N PRO A 120 17.06 -20.75 -6.57
CA PRO A 120 15.96 -20.40 -7.48
C PRO A 120 14.55 -20.72 -6.94
N GLY A 121 14.46 -21.32 -5.75
CA GLY A 121 13.23 -21.72 -5.08
C GLY A 121 13.05 -21.16 -3.67
N CYS A 122 13.97 -20.33 -3.17
CA CYS A 122 13.75 -19.66 -1.89
C CYS A 122 12.80 -18.49 -2.09
N PRO A 123 11.58 -18.49 -1.52
CA PRO A 123 10.68 -17.37 -1.66
C PRO A 123 11.36 -16.14 -1.03
N THR A 124 11.62 -15.11 -1.84
CA THR A 124 11.96 -13.81 -1.30
C THR A 124 10.89 -13.43 -0.28
N PRO A 125 11.25 -13.04 0.95
CA PRO A 125 10.26 -12.57 1.88
C PRO A 125 9.57 -11.37 1.25
N VAL A 126 8.24 -11.41 1.23
CA VAL A 126 7.38 -10.37 0.70
C VAL A 126 6.55 -9.83 1.84
N LEU A 127 6.45 -8.50 1.96
CA LEU A 127 5.43 -7.88 2.81
C LEU A 127 4.22 -7.59 1.92
N THR A 128 3.11 -8.25 2.19
CA THR A 128 1.84 -7.96 1.51
C THR A 128 1.08 -6.92 2.33
N VAL A 129 0.70 -5.83 1.68
CA VAL A 129 -0.09 -4.75 2.27
C VAL A 129 -1.40 -4.61 1.50
N VAL A 130 -2.52 -4.66 2.22
CA VAL A 130 -3.87 -4.52 1.67
C VAL A 130 -4.56 -3.35 2.34
N CYS A 131 -4.92 -2.35 1.55
CA CYS A 131 -5.69 -1.19 1.97
C CYS A 131 -7.08 -1.29 1.34
N PHE A 132 -8.14 -1.18 2.13
CA PHE A 132 -9.50 -1.20 1.61
C PHE A 132 -10.42 -0.34 2.46
N GLU A 133 -11.41 0.25 1.82
CA GLU A 133 -12.47 0.96 2.50
C GLU A 133 -13.61 -0.01 2.80
N ALA A 134 -14.04 -0.09 4.06
CA ALA A 134 -15.21 -0.87 4.45
C ALA A 134 -16.43 -0.47 3.62
N CYS A 135 -17.34 -1.40 3.36
CA CYS A 135 -18.62 -1.03 2.75
C CYS A 135 -19.37 -0.16 3.76
N ALA A 136 -19.73 1.06 3.38
CA ALA A 136 -20.77 1.78 4.10
C ALA A 136 -22.07 0.99 3.92
N PRO A 137 -22.89 0.81 4.97
CA PRO A 137 -24.20 0.20 4.80
C PRO A 137 -25.01 1.02 3.79
N ASP A 138 -25.63 0.33 2.80
CA ASP A 138 -26.64 0.94 1.95
C ASP A 138 -27.70 1.52 2.88
N ARG A 139 -27.88 2.85 2.85
CA ARG A 139 -29.02 3.45 3.52
C ARG A 139 -30.26 3.27 2.65
N PRO A 140 -31.42 2.96 3.26
CA PRO A 140 -32.71 2.93 2.57
C PRO A 140 -33.10 4.30 2.01
#